data_AF-A0A2W4NEF8-F1
#
_entry.id   AF-A0A2W4NEF8-F1
#
_cell.length_a   1.000
_cell.length_b   1.000
_cell.length_c   1.000
_cell.angle_alpha   90.00
_cell.angle_beta   90.00
_cell.angle_gamma   90.00
#
_symmetry.space_group_name_H-M   'P 1'
#
loop_
_entity.id
_entity.type
_entity.pdbx_description
1 polymer ?
#
loop_
_entity_poly.entity_id
_entity_poly.type
_entity_poly.pdbx_seq_one_letter_code
_entity_poly.pdbx_strand_id
1 'polypeptide(L)'
;MYFFGLFDAIGGPALVIGGGIALLFVLGVAFISETVVLLLLRWGSVLRCARDAVLVNLASGIAGIVLAVLFWNFLIDQDAFWPIAVGSWALSVAIEGAVLMWLGDRPGWRAWVAALVMNIVSYAILAGTGAALGSL
;
A
#
# COMPACT_ATOMS: atom_id res chain seq x y z
N MET A 1 23.93 33.18 0.87
CA MET A 1 22.46 33.27 0.65
C MET A 1 22.00 32.57 -0.63
N TYR A 2 22.75 32.64 -1.76
CA TYR A 2 22.37 31.98 -3.03
C TYR A 2 22.44 30.44 -3.05
N PHE A 3 23.27 29.82 -2.20
CA PHE A 3 23.43 28.36 -2.18
C PHE A 3 22.20 27.63 -1.61
N PHE A 4 21.52 28.22 -0.60
CA PHE A 4 20.29 27.66 -0.02
C PHE A 4 19.10 27.73 -1.01
N GLY A 5 18.98 28.81 -1.78
CA GLY A 5 17.89 28.94 -2.77
C GLY A 5 17.98 27.96 -3.95
N LEU A 6 19.18 27.50 -4.32
CA LEU A 6 19.35 26.49 -5.36
C LEU A 6 19.00 25.08 -4.87
N PHE A 7 19.33 24.75 -3.61
CA PHE A 7 18.93 23.50 -2.98
C PHE A 7 17.42 23.41 -2.77
N ASP A 8 16.76 24.52 -2.39
CA ASP A 8 15.29 24.55 -2.31
C ASP A 8 14.63 24.47 -3.71
N ALA A 9 15.22 25.13 -4.71
CA ALA A 9 14.71 25.12 -6.09
C ALA A 9 14.81 23.75 -6.79
N ILE A 10 15.79 22.93 -6.42
CA ILE A 10 16.01 21.59 -7.00
C ILE A 10 15.44 20.49 -6.08
N GLY A 11 15.58 20.65 -4.77
CA GLY A 11 15.15 19.67 -3.75
C GLY A 11 13.65 19.48 -3.71
N GLY A 12 12.86 20.55 -3.84
CA GLY A 12 11.40 20.47 -3.89
C GLY A 12 10.91 19.61 -5.08
N PRO A 13 11.28 19.94 -6.33
CA PRO A 13 10.91 19.12 -7.49
C PRO A 13 11.42 17.67 -7.42
N ALA A 14 12.65 17.46 -6.94
CA ALA A 14 13.22 16.12 -6.80
C ALA A 14 12.45 15.26 -5.79
N LEU A 15 12.01 15.84 -4.66
CA LEU A 15 11.16 15.16 -3.68
C LEU A 15 9.79 14.79 -4.25
N VAL A 16 9.17 15.69 -5.02
CA VAL A 16 7.86 15.42 -5.66
C VAL A 16 7.98 14.28 -6.68
N ILE A 17 9.01 14.32 -7.53
CA ILE A 17 9.22 13.30 -8.56
C ILE A 17 9.61 11.96 -7.91
N GLY A 18 10.58 11.96 -7.00
CA GLY A 18 11.03 10.75 -6.31
C GLY A 18 9.94 10.11 -5.47
N GLY A 19 9.21 10.92 -4.69
CA GLY A 19 8.05 10.47 -3.92
C GLY A 19 6.92 9.96 -4.80
N GLY A 20 6.65 10.62 -5.94
CA GLY A 20 5.67 10.17 -6.92
C GLY A 20 6.01 8.82 -7.54
N ILE A 21 7.27 8.60 -7.91
CA ILE A 21 7.75 7.31 -8.44
C ILE A 21 7.62 6.21 -7.37
N ALA A 22 8.05 6.50 -6.13
CA ALA A 22 7.94 5.55 -5.03
C ALA A 22 6.48 5.17 -4.75
N LEU A 23 5.56 6.14 -4.77
CA LEU A 23 4.13 5.90 -4.61
C LEU A 23 3.56 5.01 -5.73
N LEU A 24 3.89 5.32 -6.99
CA LEU A 24 3.45 4.50 -8.14
C LEU A 24 3.96 3.06 -8.06
N PHE A 25 5.20 2.88 -7.60
CA PHE A 25 5.77 1.56 -7.39
C PHE A 25 4.99 0.78 -6.32
N VAL A 26 4.72 1.40 -5.15
CA VAL A 26 3.95 0.77 -4.07
C VAL A 26 2.55 0.37 -4.55
N LEU A 27 1.85 1.28 -5.22
CA LEU A 27 0.51 1.01 -5.76
C LEU A 27 0.54 -0.09 -6.83
N GLY A 28 1.56 -0.11 -7.69
CA GLY A 28 1.74 -1.14 -8.70
C GLY A 28 1.97 -2.51 -8.10
N VAL A 29 2.84 -2.62 -7.08
CA VAL A 29 3.10 -3.86 -6.36
C VAL A 29 1.83 -4.39 -5.70
N ALA A 30 1.11 -3.53 -4.98
CA ALA A 30 -0.14 -3.92 -4.30
C ALA A 30 -1.22 -4.38 -5.30
N PHE A 31 -1.41 -3.65 -6.40
CA PHE A 31 -2.33 -4.05 -7.45
C PHE A 31 -1.99 -5.42 -8.07
N ILE A 32 -0.72 -5.66 -8.37
CA ILE A 32 -0.27 -6.91 -8.99
C ILE A 32 -0.41 -8.07 -8.00
N SER A 33 0.08 -7.91 -6.77
CA SER A 33 0.03 -8.97 -5.75
C SER A 33 -1.43 -9.37 -5.46
N GLU A 34 -2.32 -8.40 -5.32
CA GLU A 34 -3.73 -8.63 -5.06
C GLU A 34 -4.43 -9.33 -6.23
N THR A 35 -4.19 -8.86 -7.45
CA THR A 35 -4.74 -9.50 -8.65
C THR A 35 -4.28 -10.96 -8.76
N VAL A 36 -3.00 -11.23 -8.51
CA VAL A 36 -2.43 -12.58 -8.56
C VAL A 36 -3.03 -13.47 -7.47
N VAL A 37 -3.12 -13.01 -6.22
CA VAL A 37 -3.68 -13.81 -5.12
C VAL A 37 -5.16 -14.13 -5.38
N LEU A 38 -5.95 -13.16 -5.82
CA LEU A 38 -7.36 -13.40 -6.18
C LEU A 38 -7.49 -14.43 -7.31
N LEU A 39 -6.60 -14.39 -8.31
CA LEU A 39 -6.59 -15.39 -9.38
C LEU A 39 -6.20 -16.79 -8.86
N LEU A 40 -5.19 -16.88 -8.00
CA LEU A 40 -4.76 -18.15 -7.39
C LEU A 40 -5.87 -18.76 -6.51
N LEU A 41 -6.64 -17.93 -5.84
CA LEU A 41 -7.82 -18.34 -5.08
C LEU A 41 -9.05 -18.64 -5.95
N ARG A 42 -8.89 -18.59 -7.28
CA ARG A 42 -9.94 -18.79 -8.28
C ARG A 42 -11.13 -17.87 -8.03
N TRP A 43 -10.84 -16.60 -7.70
CA TRP A 43 -11.85 -15.60 -7.33
C TRP A 43 -12.71 -15.14 -8.51
N GLY A 44 -12.25 -15.32 -9.74
CA GLY A 44 -13.03 -15.03 -10.94
C GLY A 44 -12.16 -14.98 -12.17
N SER A 45 -12.67 -14.33 -13.21
CA SER A 45 -11.87 -13.99 -14.39
C SER A 45 -10.81 -12.93 -14.05
N VAL A 46 -9.79 -12.83 -14.90
CA VAL A 46 -8.71 -11.84 -14.79
C VAL A 46 -9.26 -10.42 -14.63
N LEU A 47 -10.22 -10.02 -15.48
CA LEU A 47 -10.79 -8.68 -15.44
C LEU A 47 -11.58 -8.41 -14.15
N ARG A 48 -12.29 -9.41 -13.60
CA ARG A 48 -12.99 -9.26 -12.32
C ARG A 48 -11.99 -9.10 -11.18
N CYS A 49 -10.94 -9.92 -11.13
CA CYS A 49 -9.92 -9.84 -10.09
C CYS A 49 -9.16 -8.52 -10.14
N ALA A 50 -8.81 -8.03 -11.34
CA ALA A 50 -8.16 -6.74 -11.51
C ALA A 50 -9.05 -5.58 -11.06
N ARG A 51 -10.35 -5.59 -11.42
CA ARG A 51 -11.30 -4.58 -10.95
C ARG A 51 -11.41 -4.58 -9.42
N ASP A 52 -11.54 -5.77 -8.83
CA ASP A 52 -11.69 -5.90 -7.38
C ASP A 52 -10.41 -5.44 -6.66
N ALA A 53 -9.23 -5.75 -7.18
CA ALA A 53 -7.94 -5.23 -6.68
C ALA A 53 -7.84 -3.70 -6.76
N VAL A 54 -8.32 -3.06 -7.85
CA VAL A 54 -8.38 -1.59 -7.93
C VAL A 54 -9.28 -1.01 -6.85
N LEU A 55 -10.46 -1.58 -6.62
CA LEU A 55 -11.41 -1.08 -5.62
C LEU A 55 -10.85 -1.21 -4.20
N VAL A 56 -10.20 -2.34 -3.93
CA VAL A 56 -9.55 -2.62 -2.66
C VAL A 56 -8.42 -1.64 -2.39
N ASN A 57 -7.47 -1.50 -3.33
CA ASN A 57 -6.36 -0.52 -3.24
C ASN A 57 -6.84 0.92 -3.12
N LEU A 58 -7.92 1.29 -3.81
CA LEU A 58 -8.47 2.63 -3.72
C LEU A 58 -9.02 2.89 -2.31
N ALA A 59 -9.74 1.92 -1.73
CA ALA A 59 -10.29 2.04 -0.39
C ALA A 59 -9.19 2.09 0.68
N SER A 60 -8.21 1.17 0.63
CA SER A 60 -7.08 1.14 1.55
C SER A 60 -6.16 2.34 1.36
N GLY A 61 -5.96 2.81 0.13
CA GLY A 61 -5.21 4.02 -0.19
C GLY A 61 -5.82 5.29 0.40
N ILE A 62 -7.15 5.47 0.29
CA ILE A 62 -7.85 6.60 0.91
C ILE A 62 -7.67 6.57 2.43
N ALA A 63 -7.85 5.41 3.06
CA ALA A 63 -7.63 5.27 4.50
C ALA A 63 -6.18 5.57 4.90
N GLY A 64 -5.22 5.09 4.12
CA GLY A 64 -3.80 5.39 4.31
C GLY A 64 -3.50 6.89 4.24
N ILE A 65 -4.07 7.61 3.26
CA ILE A 65 -3.93 9.08 3.15
C ILE A 65 -4.52 9.78 4.38
N VAL A 66 -5.72 9.36 4.83
CA VAL A 66 -6.35 9.93 6.02
C VAL A 66 -5.48 9.73 7.26
N LEU A 67 -4.94 8.52 7.46
CA LEU A 67 -4.01 8.25 8.56
C LEU A 67 -2.74 9.09 8.44
N ALA A 68 -2.15 9.20 7.24
CA ALA A 68 -0.95 9.99 7.02
C ALA A 68 -1.16 11.47 7.37
N VAL A 69 -2.32 12.03 7.05
CA VAL A 69 -2.67 13.42 7.43
C VAL A 69 -2.87 13.56 8.93
N LEU A 70 -3.62 12.65 9.56
CA LEU A 70 -3.93 12.71 11.00
C LEU A 70 -2.70 12.49 11.88
N PHE A 71 -1.79 11.63 11.44
CA PHE A 71 -0.62 11.20 12.23
C PHE A 71 0.71 11.69 11.64
N TRP A 72 0.69 12.68 10.74
CA TRP A 72 1.89 13.21 10.07
C TRP A 72 3.06 13.48 11.02
N ASN A 73 2.78 14.14 12.15
CA ASN A 73 3.81 14.48 13.14
C ASN A 73 4.39 13.27 13.88
N PHE A 74 3.62 12.18 14.00
CA PHE A 74 4.08 10.94 14.63
C PHE A 74 4.80 10.02 13.65
N LEU A 75 4.52 10.12 12.35
CA LEU A 75 5.22 9.35 11.31
C LEU A 75 6.70 9.75 11.17
N ILE A 76 7.05 10.94 11.64
CA ILE A 76 8.44 11.46 11.66
C ILE A 76 9.19 10.96 12.91
N ASP A 77 8.47 10.51 13.93
CA ASP A 77 9.03 9.96 15.16
C ASP A 77 9.27 8.44 15.03
N GLN A 78 10.53 8.03 15.13
CA GLN A 78 10.97 6.64 14.98
C GLN A 78 10.34 5.72 16.03
N ASP A 79 10.04 6.23 17.23
CA ASP A 79 9.48 5.44 18.32
C ASP A 79 7.99 5.14 18.10
N ALA A 80 7.28 6.02 17.39
CA ALA A 80 5.87 5.86 17.04
C ALA A 80 5.66 5.11 15.70
N PHE A 81 6.72 4.95 14.89
CA PHE A 81 6.65 4.33 13.56
C PHE A 81 6.09 2.91 13.60
N TRP A 82 6.62 2.03 14.45
CA TRP A 82 6.23 0.61 14.47
C TRP A 82 4.76 0.38 14.85
N PRO A 83 4.22 1.00 15.92
CA PRO A 83 2.80 0.90 16.23
C PRO A 83 1.90 1.41 15.09
N ILE A 84 2.26 2.52 14.45
CA ILE A 84 1.47 3.10 13.34
C ILE A 84 1.55 2.19 12.11
N ALA A 85 2.72 1.64 11.80
CA ALA A 85 2.91 0.73 10.67
C ALA A 85 2.08 -0.55 10.84
N VAL A 86 2.14 -1.18 12.02
CA VAL A 86 1.34 -2.38 12.33
C VAL A 86 -0.16 -2.06 12.33
N GLY A 87 -0.56 -0.93 12.91
CA GLY A 87 -1.96 -0.49 12.91
C GLY A 87 -2.49 -0.22 11.49
N SER A 88 -1.68 0.42 10.64
CA SER A 88 -2.03 0.71 9.24
C SER A 88 -2.11 -0.57 8.41
N TRP A 89 -1.20 -1.53 8.64
CA TRP A 89 -1.27 -2.85 8.03
C TRP A 89 -2.54 -3.60 8.42
N ALA A 90 -2.88 -3.64 9.71
CA ALA A 90 -4.09 -4.29 10.21
C ALA A 90 -5.36 -3.63 9.65
N LEU A 91 -5.37 -2.29 9.57
CA LEU A 91 -6.45 -1.54 8.96
C LEU A 91 -6.58 -1.86 7.47
N SER A 92 -5.47 -1.98 6.75
CA SER A 92 -5.47 -2.40 5.34
C SER A 92 -6.18 -3.74 5.20
N VAL A 93 -5.71 -4.78 5.90
CA VAL A 93 -6.34 -6.11 5.91
C VAL A 93 -7.84 -6.03 6.23
N ALA A 94 -8.24 -5.18 7.19
CA ALA A 94 -9.64 -4.98 7.55
C ALA A 94 -10.48 -4.39 6.41
N ILE A 95 -9.97 -3.36 5.75
CA ILE A 95 -10.63 -2.71 4.61
C ILE A 95 -10.73 -3.69 3.44
N GLU A 96 -9.65 -4.35 3.08
CA GLU A 96 -9.64 -5.28 1.94
C GLU A 96 -10.57 -6.47 2.18
N GLY A 97 -10.54 -7.04 3.39
CA GLY A 97 -11.43 -8.13 3.79
C GLY A 97 -12.89 -7.71 3.68
N ALA A 98 -13.24 -6.54 4.21
CA ALA A 98 -14.60 -6.00 4.16
C ALA A 98 -15.05 -5.70 2.71
N VAL A 99 -14.20 -5.09 1.89
CA VAL A 99 -14.50 -4.78 0.49
C VAL A 99 -14.69 -6.06 -0.31
N LEU A 100 -13.81 -7.06 -0.17
CA LEU A 100 -13.94 -8.34 -0.87
C LEU A 100 -15.16 -9.15 -0.42
N MET A 101 -15.54 -9.06 0.86
CA MET A 101 -16.81 -9.63 1.34
C MET A 101 -18.01 -8.96 0.69
N TRP A 102 -17.96 -7.64 0.50
CA TRP A 102 -19.05 -6.90 -0.13
C TRP A 102 -19.14 -7.15 -1.64
N LEU A 103 -18.01 -7.34 -2.31
CA LEU A 103 -17.92 -7.58 -3.76
C LEU A 103 -18.14 -9.05 -4.16
N GLY A 104 -18.01 -10.00 -3.22
CA GLY A 104 -17.91 -11.42 -3.52
C GLY A 104 -19.16 -12.22 -3.16
N ASP A 105 -19.60 -13.08 -4.10
CA ASP A 105 -20.61 -14.14 -3.84
C ASP A 105 -20.04 -15.34 -3.04
N ARG A 106 -18.92 -15.15 -2.34
CA ARG A 106 -18.15 -16.22 -1.66
C ARG A 106 -18.23 -16.12 -0.14
N PRO A 107 -17.91 -17.21 0.57
CA PRO A 107 -17.88 -17.20 2.03
C PRO A 107 -16.92 -16.15 2.57
N GLY A 108 -17.38 -15.33 3.52
CA GLY A 108 -16.63 -14.18 4.02
C GLY A 108 -15.24 -14.52 4.57
N TRP A 109 -15.06 -15.68 5.19
CA TRP A 109 -13.73 -16.12 5.68
C TRP A 109 -12.68 -16.21 4.57
N ARG A 110 -13.07 -16.52 3.32
CA ARG A 110 -12.13 -16.55 2.19
C ARG A 110 -11.68 -15.16 1.78
N ALA A 111 -12.53 -14.14 1.94
CA ALA A 111 -12.16 -12.76 1.68
C ALA A 111 -11.13 -12.27 2.70
N TRP A 112 -11.30 -12.63 3.98
CA TRP A 112 -10.33 -12.36 5.03
C TRP A 112 -8.97 -13.04 4.79
N VAL A 113 -8.98 -14.32 4.39
CA VAL A 113 -7.75 -15.04 4.03
C VAL A 113 -7.08 -14.40 2.82
N ALA A 114 -7.85 -14.01 1.79
CA ALA A 114 -7.31 -13.30 0.63
C ALA A 114 -6.63 -12.00 1.05
N ALA A 115 -7.33 -11.14 1.81
CA ALA A 115 -6.80 -9.86 2.31
C ALA A 115 -5.50 -10.04 3.11
N LEU A 116 -5.46 -11.03 4.01
CA LEU A 116 -4.26 -11.33 4.79
C LEU A 116 -3.08 -11.74 3.89
N VAL A 117 -3.30 -12.66 2.96
CA VAL A 117 -2.25 -13.15 2.06
C VAL A 117 -1.75 -12.03 1.16
N MET A 118 -2.65 -11.23 0.58
CA MET A 118 -2.31 -10.10 -0.28
C MET A 118 -1.43 -9.08 0.45
N ASN A 119 -1.84 -8.66 1.65
CA ASN A 119 -1.06 -7.73 2.45
C ASN A 119 0.31 -8.29 2.85
N ILE A 120 0.39 -9.56 3.25
CA ILE A 120 1.69 -10.20 3.56
C ILE A 120 2.61 -10.18 2.34
N VAL A 121 2.10 -10.55 1.16
CA VAL A 121 2.88 -10.58 -0.08
C VAL A 121 3.36 -9.18 -0.46
N SER A 122 2.47 -8.18 -0.44
CA SER A 122 2.82 -6.79 -0.75
C SER A 122 3.91 -6.26 0.17
N TYR A 123 3.77 -6.44 1.49
CA TYR A 123 4.76 -5.95 2.45
C TYR A 123 6.08 -6.70 2.37
N ALA A 124 6.07 -8.01 2.07
CA ALA A 124 7.30 -8.78 1.86
C ALA A 124 8.07 -8.28 0.62
N ILE A 125 7.38 -7.99 -0.48
CA ILE A 125 8.00 -7.42 -1.69
C ILE A 125 8.58 -6.02 -1.40
N LEU A 126 7.83 -5.19 -0.68
CA LEU A 126 8.28 -3.85 -0.30
C LEU A 126 9.51 -3.89 0.61
N ALA A 127 9.51 -4.74 1.64
CA ALA A 127 10.63 -4.92 2.56
C ALA A 127 11.88 -5.46 1.83
N GLY A 128 11.73 -6.46 0.96
CA GLY A 128 12.82 -6.99 0.16
C GLY A 128 13.40 -5.96 -0.81
N THR A 129 12.55 -5.15 -1.43
CA THR A 129 12.98 -4.06 -2.34
C THR A 129 13.72 -2.97 -1.58
N GLY A 130 13.21 -2.55 -0.40
CA GLY A 130 13.87 -1.58 0.47
C GLY A 130 15.24 -2.05 0.95
N ALA A 131 15.36 -3.32 1.35
CA ALA A 131 16.63 -3.92 1.75
C ALA A 131 17.64 -3.97 0.59
N ALA A 132 17.19 -4.33 -0.62
CA ALA A 132 18.05 -4.35 -1.80
C ALA A 132 18.56 -2.95 -2.18
N LEU A 133 17.69 -1.93 -2.13
CA LEU A 133 18.06 -0.55 -2.44
C LEU A 133 18.97 0.09 -1.39
N GLY A 134 18.83 -0.26 -0.11
CA GLY A 134 19.71 0.21 0.96
C GLY A 134 21.09 -0.47 1.01
N SER A 135 21.28 -1.52 0.22
CA SER A 135 22.56 -2.26 0.10
C SER A 135 23.42 -1.87 -1.12
N LEU A 136 22.94 -0.89 -1.91
CA LEU A 136 23.65 -0.27 -3.04
C LEU A 136 24.27 1.08 -2.62
#